data_AF-A0A967WBM7-F1
#
_entry.id   AF-A0A967WBM7-F1
#
_cell.length_a   1.000
_cell.length_b   1.000
_cell.length_c   1.000
_cell.angle_alpha   90.00
_cell.angle_beta   90.00
_cell.angle_gamma   90.00
#
_symmetry.space_group_name_H-M   'P 1'
#
loop_
_entity.id
_entity.type
_entity.pdbx_description
1 polymer ?
#
loop_
_entity_poly.entity_id
_entity_poly.type
_entity_poly.pdbx_seq_one_letter_code
_entity_poly.pdbx_strand_id
1 'polypeptide(L)'
;PGVSVLSTVPFVSVAGVRTADGEYFKGLGMTFAGVTEAPIPGTLVFGGLCDSWSAEWAGQIVLCERGDISFADKVSNVMQGGGLAAAIYNNVEGDFGGTLGEEGDWIPAISLSRENGLILKDSYLGTDVEFENFAPSVGSGYEAWGGTSMATPHVSGVAALLWSANPKWTNAQIREAMVMTAMDLGEEGWDPYFGHGLVQAYDALKYLEDLKPGQGPKGPKK
;
A
#
# COMPACT_ATOMS: atom_id res chain seq x y z
N PRO A 1 7.73 -1.77 10.72
CA PRO A 1 7.93 -0.65 9.77
C PRO A 1 7.64 -1.08 8.32
N GLY A 2 7.24 -0.16 7.43
CA GLY A 2 7.05 -0.47 6.00
C GLY A 2 5.61 -0.72 5.55
N VAL A 3 4.62 -0.46 6.40
CA VAL A 3 3.19 -0.44 6.02
C VAL A 3 2.70 0.99 6.18
N SER A 4 1.98 1.49 5.18
CA SER A 4 1.43 2.87 5.15
C SER A 4 2.47 3.95 5.48
N VAL A 5 3.70 3.78 5.01
CA VAL A 5 4.78 4.75 5.21
C VAL A 5 4.54 5.94 4.29
N LEU A 6 4.34 7.11 4.88
CA LEU A 6 4.19 8.36 4.14
C LEU A 6 5.49 8.69 3.42
N SER A 7 5.50 8.52 2.10
CA SER A 7 6.67 8.62 1.23
C SER A 7 6.57 9.85 0.33
N THR A 8 7.67 10.56 0.14
CA THR A 8 7.71 11.68 -0.82
C THR A 8 7.62 11.15 -2.24
N VAL A 9 6.70 11.69 -3.03
CA VAL A 9 6.55 11.37 -4.45
C VAL A 9 6.75 12.64 -5.29
N PRO A 10 7.49 12.57 -6.41
CA PRO A 10 7.70 13.70 -7.31
C PRO A 10 6.48 13.95 -8.23
N PHE A 11 5.31 13.43 -7.84
CA PHE A 11 4.09 13.54 -8.61
C PHE A 11 2.87 13.66 -7.70
N VAL A 12 1.78 14.18 -8.25
CA VAL A 12 0.46 14.12 -7.64
C VAL A 12 -0.39 13.19 -8.50
N SER A 13 -0.92 12.14 -7.87
CA SER A 13 -1.94 11.28 -8.44
C SER A 13 -3.31 11.75 -7.97
N VAL A 14 -4.27 11.75 -8.91
CA VAL A 14 -5.67 12.05 -8.62
C VAL A 14 -6.47 10.87 -9.11
N ALA A 15 -7.01 10.13 -8.15
CA ALA A 15 -7.75 8.91 -8.37
C ALA A 15 -8.89 8.87 -7.35
N GLY A 16 -10.11 8.62 -7.80
CA GLY A 16 -11.27 8.65 -6.92
C GLY A 16 -12.60 8.60 -7.64
N VAL A 17 -13.66 8.68 -6.83
CA VAL A 17 -15.04 8.78 -7.29
C VAL A 17 -15.65 10.04 -6.69
N ARG A 18 -16.22 10.89 -7.54
CA ARG A 18 -17.00 12.05 -7.13
C ARG A 18 -18.47 11.77 -7.35
N THR A 19 -19.30 12.00 -6.35
CA THR A 19 -20.74 11.83 -6.43
C THR A 19 -21.43 13.12 -6.88
N ALA A 20 -22.66 13.02 -7.38
CA ALA A 20 -23.41 14.17 -7.88
C ALA A 20 -23.71 15.26 -6.83
N ASP A 21 -23.70 14.91 -5.53
CA ASP A 21 -23.84 15.84 -4.40
C ASP A 21 -22.51 16.52 -4.01
N GLY A 22 -21.39 16.15 -4.65
CA GLY A 22 -20.08 16.79 -4.49
C GLY A 22 -19.13 16.09 -3.52
N GLU A 23 -19.55 14.99 -2.88
CA GLU A 23 -18.66 14.18 -2.04
C GLU A 23 -17.55 13.53 -2.89
N TYR A 24 -16.36 13.42 -2.32
CA TYR A 24 -15.19 12.91 -3.02
C TYR A 24 -14.52 11.78 -2.25
N PHE A 25 -14.62 10.59 -2.82
CA PHE A 25 -14.03 9.37 -2.30
C PHE A 25 -12.66 9.16 -2.94
N LYS A 26 -11.63 9.68 -2.26
CA LYS A 26 -10.25 9.50 -2.69
C LYS A 26 -9.87 8.02 -2.71
N GLY A 27 -9.20 7.61 -3.77
CA GLY A 27 -8.57 6.32 -3.94
C GLY A 27 -7.13 6.43 -4.41
N LEU A 28 -6.55 5.30 -4.80
CA LEU A 28 -5.24 5.21 -5.44
C LEU A 28 -5.37 4.51 -6.80
N GLY A 29 -4.72 5.05 -7.83
CA GLY A 29 -4.66 4.40 -9.14
C GLY A 29 -3.90 3.07 -9.06
N MET A 30 -4.44 2.02 -9.68
CA MET A 30 -3.74 0.74 -9.74
C MET A 30 -2.60 0.78 -10.75
N THR A 31 -1.48 0.12 -10.45
CA THR A 31 -0.35 -0.01 -11.39
C THR A 31 -0.81 -0.71 -12.66
N PHE A 32 -0.45 -0.14 -13.82
CA PHE A 32 -0.85 -0.54 -15.18
C PHE A 32 -2.31 -0.30 -15.55
N ALA A 33 -3.15 0.21 -14.65
CA ALA A 33 -4.51 0.58 -15.01
C ALA A 33 -4.55 1.75 -16.02
N GLY A 34 -5.58 1.77 -16.84
CA GLY A 34 -5.81 2.85 -17.80
C GLY A 34 -5.95 4.20 -17.09
N VAL A 35 -5.47 5.26 -17.72
CA VAL A 35 -5.62 6.63 -17.19
C VAL A 35 -6.77 7.34 -17.89
N THR A 36 -7.40 8.28 -17.18
CA THR A 36 -8.45 9.14 -17.72
C THR A 36 -7.86 10.48 -18.15
N GLU A 37 -8.36 11.06 -19.25
CA GLU A 37 -8.01 12.45 -19.64
C GLU A 37 -8.95 13.49 -19.00
N ALA A 38 -10.18 13.09 -18.70
CA ALA A 38 -11.19 13.83 -17.96
C ALA A 38 -12.01 12.85 -17.09
N PRO A 39 -12.75 13.32 -16.06
CA PRO A 39 -13.60 12.43 -15.28
C PRO A 39 -14.62 11.71 -16.18
N ILE A 40 -14.81 10.41 -15.97
CA ILE A 40 -15.74 9.58 -16.71
C ILE A 40 -17.07 9.57 -15.97
N PRO A 41 -18.14 10.17 -16.52
CA PRO A 41 -19.46 10.05 -15.92
C PRO A 41 -20.02 8.65 -16.15
N GLY A 42 -20.69 8.10 -15.14
CA GLY A 42 -21.43 6.85 -15.27
C GLY A 42 -22.22 6.52 -14.03
N THR A 43 -23.18 5.60 -14.17
CA THR A 43 -23.94 5.10 -13.02
C THR A 43 -23.08 4.12 -12.22
N LEU A 44 -23.04 4.28 -10.90
CA LEU A 44 -22.33 3.38 -10.00
C LEU A 44 -23.14 2.10 -9.75
N VAL A 45 -22.54 0.94 -9.98
CA VAL A 45 -23.15 -0.37 -9.67
C VAL A 45 -22.24 -1.26 -8.85
N PHE A 46 -22.84 -2.18 -8.10
CA PHE A 46 -22.09 -3.13 -7.28
C PHE A 46 -21.90 -4.45 -8.00
N GLY A 47 -20.64 -4.82 -8.24
CA GLY A 47 -20.25 -6.07 -8.89
C GLY A 47 -19.95 -7.22 -7.94
N GLY A 48 -20.19 -7.07 -6.63
CA GLY A 48 -19.81 -8.08 -5.64
C GLY A 48 -18.30 -8.21 -5.54
N LEU A 49 -17.78 -9.44 -5.59
CA LEU A 49 -16.34 -9.69 -5.70
C LEU A 49 -15.80 -9.46 -7.13
N CYS A 50 -16.66 -9.21 -8.12
CA CYS A 50 -16.28 -9.16 -9.54
C CYS A 50 -15.53 -10.43 -9.99
N ASP A 51 -15.94 -11.58 -9.46
CA ASP A 51 -15.41 -12.92 -9.75
C ASP A 51 -15.97 -13.54 -11.05
N SER A 52 -16.96 -12.88 -11.63
CA SER A 52 -17.55 -13.16 -12.93
C SER A 52 -17.94 -11.85 -13.61
N TRP A 53 -18.19 -11.88 -14.91
CA TRP A 53 -18.66 -10.72 -15.67
C TRP A 53 -20.20 -10.68 -15.73
N SER A 54 -20.76 -9.48 -15.85
CA SER A 54 -22.19 -9.25 -16.13
C SER A 54 -22.37 -8.28 -17.29
N ALA A 55 -23.28 -8.59 -18.20
CA ALA A 55 -23.67 -7.67 -19.29
C ALA A 55 -24.35 -6.39 -18.78
N GLU A 56 -24.84 -6.38 -17.54
CA GLU A 56 -25.46 -5.20 -16.92
C GLU A 56 -24.47 -4.08 -16.64
N TRP A 57 -23.17 -4.41 -16.57
CA TRP A 57 -22.11 -3.44 -16.30
C TRP A 57 -21.77 -2.57 -17.51
N ALA A 58 -22.32 -2.87 -18.68
CA ALA A 58 -22.03 -2.16 -19.91
C ALA A 58 -22.31 -0.65 -19.76
N GLY A 59 -21.27 0.17 -19.90
CA GLY A 59 -21.39 1.63 -19.77
C GLY A 59 -21.46 2.15 -18.33
N GLN A 60 -21.14 1.33 -17.31
CA GLN A 60 -21.26 1.69 -15.90
C GLN A 60 -19.90 1.75 -15.19
N ILE A 61 -19.88 2.41 -14.03
CA ILE A 61 -18.74 2.36 -13.10
C ILE A 61 -18.99 1.21 -12.12
N VAL A 62 -18.11 0.21 -12.09
CA VAL A 62 -18.33 -0.99 -11.28
C VAL A 62 -17.52 -0.93 -9.99
N LEU A 63 -18.23 -0.97 -8.85
CA LEU A 63 -17.67 -1.11 -7.52
C LEU A 63 -17.53 -2.59 -7.16
N CYS A 64 -16.30 -3.02 -6.92
CA CYS A 64 -15.94 -4.38 -6.55
C CYS A 64 -15.38 -4.41 -5.12
N GLU A 65 -15.62 -5.51 -4.41
CA GLU A 65 -14.98 -5.82 -3.14
C GLU A 65 -13.70 -6.63 -3.37
N ARG A 66 -12.62 -6.27 -2.67
CA ARG A 66 -11.39 -7.05 -2.64
C ARG A 66 -11.66 -8.44 -2.03
N GLY A 67 -11.06 -9.48 -2.61
CA GLY A 67 -11.27 -10.85 -2.14
C GLY A 67 -10.44 -11.84 -2.93
N ASP A 68 -11.03 -12.99 -3.23
CA ASP A 68 -10.34 -14.25 -3.53
C ASP A 68 -9.55 -14.28 -4.85
N ILE A 69 -9.96 -13.50 -5.84
CA ILE A 69 -9.30 -13.43 -7.15
C ILE A 69 -8.38 -12.21 -7.28
N SER A 70 -7.48 -12.24 -8.27
CA SER A 70 -6.53 -11.16 -8.48
C SER A 70 -7.22 -9.86 -8.93
N PHE A 71 -6.56 -8.72 -8.73
CA PHE A 71 -7.08 -7.43 -9.21
C PHE A 71 -7.19 -7.40 -10.73
N ALA A 72 -6.24 -8.01 -11.44
CA ALA A 72 -6.28 -8.17 -12.89
C ALA A 72 -7.55 -8.92 -13.32
N ASP A 73 -7.86 -10.05 -12.70
CA ASP A 73 -9.06 -10.84 -13.02
C ASP A 73 -10.35 -10.05 -12.76
N LYS A 74 -10.42 -9.30 -11.65
CA LYS A 74 -11.57 -8.44 -11.33
C LYS A 74 -11.77 -7.39 -12.43
N VAL A 75 -10.71 -6.69 -12.81
CA VAL A 75 -10.77 -5.65 -13.84
C VAL A 75 -11.07 -6.27 -15.21
N SER A 76 -10.51 -7.43 -15.55
CA SER A 76 -10.83 -8.16 -16.79
C SER A 76 -12.31 -8.55 -16.86
N ASN A 77 -12.90 -8.98 -15.74
CA ASN A 77 -14.34 -9.29 -15.68
C ASN A 77 -15.20 -8.03 -15.88
N VAL A 78 -14.81 -6.91 -15.29
CA VAL A 78 -15.48 -5.61 -15.52
C VAL A 78 -15.39 -5.20 -16.99
N MET A 79 -14.20 -5.32 -17.59
CA MET A 79 -13.99 -5.05 -19.02
C MET A 79 -14.83 -5.95 -19.91
N GLN A 80 -14.90 -7.25 -19.60
CA GLN A 80 -15.70 -8.22 -20.36
C GLN A 80 -17.21 -7.93 -20.25
N GLY A 81 -17.66 -7.40 -19.11
CA GLY A 81 -19.02 -6.88 -18.94
C GLY A 81 -19.28 -5.54 -19.64
N GLY A 82 -18.26 -4.90 -20.20
CA GLY A 82 -18.35 -3.58 -20.85
C GLY A 82 -18.34 -2.39 -19.89
N GLY A 83 -17.87 -2.59 -18.64
CA GLY A 83 -17.74 -1.51 -17.66
C GLY A 83 -16.75 -0.45 -18.11
N LEU A 84 -17.05 0.81 -17.78
CA LEU A 84 -16.22 1.96 -18.13
C LEU A 84 -14.99 2.09 -17.23
N ALA A 85 -15.14 1.75 -15.94
CA ALA A 85 -14.08 1.77 -14.96
C ALA A 85 -14.37 0.84 -13.77
N ALA A 86 -13.33 0.47 -13.03
CA ALA A 86 -13.43 -0.39 -11.85
C ALA A 86 -12.93 0.33 -10.59
N ALA A 87 -13.74 0.37 -9.53
CA ALA A 87 -13.33 0.78 -8.20
C ALA A 87 -13.28 -0.45 -7.29
N ILE A 88 -12.13 -0.79 -6.72
CA ILE A 88 -11.98 -1.96 -5.85
C ILE A 88 -11.76 -1.49 -4.42
N TYR A 89 -12.71 -1.74 -3.52
CA TYR A 89 -12.55 -1.36 -2.10
C TYR A 89 -11.97 -2.49 -1.26
N ASN A 90 -11.21 -2.11 -0.23
CA ASN A 90 -10.52 -3.04 0.65
C ASN A 90 -11.50 -3.84 1.54
N ASN A 91 -11.19 -5.10 1.82
CA ASN A 91 -11.98 -5.95 2.72
C ASN A 91 -11.50 -5.91 4.18
N VAL A 92 -10.36 -5.24 4.43
CA VAL A 92 -9.84 -4.91 5.76
C VAL A 92 -9.69 -3.39 5.89
N GLU A 93 -9.56 -2.89 7.11
CA GLU A 93 -9.33 -1.45 7.33
C GLU A 93 -8.03 -0.95 6.69
N GLY A 94 -8.04 0.31 6.28
CA GLY A 94 -6.92 0.99 5.63
C GLY A 94 -6.96 0.99 4.11
N ASP A 95 -6.09 1.80 3.52
CA ASP A 95 -5.86 1.86 2.08
C ASP A 95 -5.02 0.69 1.60
N PHE A 96 -5.05 0.42 0.30
CA PHE A 96 -4.17 -0.54 -0.34
C PHE A 96 -3.76 -0.06 -1.73
N GLY A 97 -2.54 -0.37 -2.15
CA GLY A 97 -2.15 -0.27 -3.55
C GLY A 97 -2.38 -1.61 -4.26
N GLY A 98 -2.77 -1.58 -5.53
CA GLY A 98 -2.95 -2.76 -6.37
C GLY A 98 -2.19 -2.65 -7.70
N THR A 99 -1.84 -3.79 -8.28
CA THR A 99 -1.28 -3.91 -9.63
C THR A 99 -2.14 -4.82 -10.49
N LEU A 100 -2.30 -4.50 -11.78
CA LEU A 100 -2.95 -5.36 -12.76
C LEU A 100 -1.98 -6.37 -13.39
N GLY A 101 -0.80 -6.55 -12.79
CA GLY A 101 0.19 -7.54 -13.20
C GLY A 101 1.17 -6.98 -14.22
N GLU A 102 0.72 -6.78 -15.44
CA GLU A 102 1.53 -6.31 -16.57
C GLU A 102 0.84 -5.21 -17.38
N GLU A 103 1.62 -4.48 -18.19
CA GLU A 103 1.11 -3.44 -19.09
C GLU A 103 0.14 -4.05 -20.12
N GLY A 104 -0.95 -3.33 -20.41
CA GLY A 104 -1.97 -3.74 -21.36
C GLY A 104 -3.05 -2.68 -21.57
N ASP A 105 -4.01 -2.97 -22.44
CA ASP A 105 -5.16 -2.10 -22.73
C ASP A 105 -6.23 -2.21 -21.63
N TRP A 106 -5.85 -1.82 -20.41
CA TRP A 106 -6.74 -1.87 -19.24
C TRP A 106 -7.70 -0.68 -19.22
N ILE A 107 -8.93 -0.91 -18.75
CA ILE A 107 -9.81 0.20 -18.32
C ILE A 107 -9.22 0.91 -17.09
N PRO A 108 -9.64 2.15 -16.81
CA PRO A 108 -9.30 2.80 -15.56
C PRO A 108 -9.73 2.00 -14.35
N ALA A 109 -8.81 1.85 -13.39
CA ALA A 109 -9.04 1.10 -12.17
C ALA A 109 -8.36 1.76 -10.97
N ILE A 110 -9.12 1.89 -9.89
CA ILE A 110 -8.64 2.46 -8.62
C ILE A 110 -8.89 1.50 -7.47
N SER A 111 -8.14 1.73 -6.40
CA SER A 111 -8.32 1.11 -5.09
C SER A 111 -8.92 2.13 -4.12
N LEU A 112 -9.81 1.67 -3.24
CA LEU A 112 -10.45 2.47 -2.21
C LEU A 112 -10.27 1.82 -0.83
N SER A 113 -10.27 2.65 0.22
CA SER A 113 -10.39 2.15 1.59
C SER A 113 -11.70 1.37 1.78
N ARG A 114 -11.73 0.49 2.79
CA ARG A 114 -12.97 -0.21 3.17
C ARG A 114 -14.10 0.77 3.50
N GLU A 115 -13.78 1.83 4.23
CA GLU A 115 -14.73 2.87 4.62
C GLU A 115 -15.37 3.55 3.41
N ASN A 116 -14.56 4.07 2.48
CA ASN A 116 -15.04 4.74 1.27
C ASN A 116 -15.88 3.80 0.40
N GLY A 117 -15.43 2.56 0.24
CA GLY A 117 -16.15 1.53 -0.50
C GLY A 117 -17.52 1.22 0.07
N LEU A 118 -17.63 1.08 1.40
CA LEU A 118 -18.89 0.83 2.07
C LEU A 118 -19.85 2.02 1.96
N ILE A 119 -19.36 3.25 2.09
CA ILE A 119 -20.21 4.45 1.92
C ILE A 119 -20.77 4.50 0.49
N LEU A 120 -19.92 4.29 -0.53
CA LEU A 120 -20.34 4.23 -1.92
C LEU A 120 -21.38 3.12 -2.18
N LYS A 121 -21.14 1.93 -1.61
CA LYS A 121 -22.03 0.77 -1.73
C LYS A 121 -23.38 0.99 -1.03
N ASP A 122 -23.39 1.61 0.14
CA ASP A 122 -24.60 1.70 0.96
C ASP A 122 -25.46 2.90 0.57
N SER A 123 -24.86 3.96 0.00
CA SER A 123 -25.54 5.25 -0.21
C SER A 123 -25.63 5.72 -1.66
N TYR A 124 -24.77 5.22 -2.56
CA TYR A 124 -24.60 5.81 -3.90
C TYR A 124 -24.81 4.82 -5.07
N LEU A 125 -25.17 3.56 -4.82
CA LEU A 125 -25.51 2.62 -5.90
C LEU A 125 -26.73 3.09 -6.69
N GLY A 126 -26.64 3.00 -8.02
CA GLY A 126 -27.67 3.47 -8.95
C GLY A 126 -27.67 4.98 -9.17
N THR A 127 -26.75 5.72 -8.53
CA THR A 127 -26.58 7.16 -8.77
C THR A 127 -25.48 7.42 -9.80
N ASP A 128 -25.53 8.60 -10.42
CA ASP A 128 -24.47 9.05 -11.31
C ASP A 128 -23.26 9.56 -10.52
N VAL A 129 -22.08 9.12 -10.94
CA VAL A 129 -20.79 9.50 -10.38
C VAL A 129 -19.83 9.88 -11.50
N GLU A 130 -18.79 10.62 -11.13
CA GLU A 130 -17.64 10.88 -11.99
C GLU A 130 -16.45 10.08 -11.44
N PHE A 131 -15.91 9.19 -12.28
CA PHE A 131 -14.73 8.41 -11.97
C PHE A 131 -13.48 9.07 -12.55
N GLU A 132 -12.41 9.15 -11.78
CA GLU A 132 -11.14 9.69 -12.23
C GLU A 132 -9.96 8.78 -11.85
N ASN A 133 -9.03 8.63 -12.79
CA ASN A 133 -7.72 8.01 -12.58
C ASN A 133 -6.70 8.72 -13.47
N PHE A 134 -6.30 9.93 -13.10
CA PHE A 134 -5.39 10.73 -13.92
C PHE A 134 -3.97 10.19 -13.86
N ALA A 135 -3.27 10.29 -15.00
CA ALA A 135 -1.83 10.06 -15.03
C ALA A 135 -1.13 10.97 -14.00
N PRO A 136 -0.14 10.45 -13.25
CA PRO A 136 0.60 11.26 -12.30
C PRO A 136 1.19 12.49 -12.99
N SER A 137 0.90 13.67 -12.45
CA SER A 137 1.47 14.93 -12.94
C SER A 137 2.66 15.34 -12.07
N VAL A 138 3.66 15.99 -12.68
CA VAL A 138 4.85 16.46 -11.94
C VAL A 138 4.41 17.36 -10.79
N GLY A 139 4.87 17.02 -9.58
CA GLY A 139 4.49 17.72 -8.38
C GLY A 139 5.40 17.38 -7.20
N SER A 140 5.01 17.84 -6.02
CA SER A 140 5.65 17.44 -4.76
C SER A 140 4.54 17.01 -3.83
N GLY A 141 4.53 15.73 -3.50
CA GLY A 141 3.47 15.12 -2.72
C GLY A 141 4.00 14.13 -1.71
N TYR A 142 3.06 13.65 -0.89
CA TYR A 142 3.28 12.51 -0.02
C TYR A 142 2.18 11.49 -0.27
N GLU A 143 2.56 10.22 -0.32
CA GLU A 143 1.63 9.11 -0.51
C GLU A 143 2.00 7.95 0.42
N ALA A 144 1.00 7.25 0.95
CA ALA A 144 1.21 6.14 1.88
C ALA A 144 1.56 4.88 1.09
N TRP A 145 2.79 4.39 1.22
CA TRP A 145 3.28 3.22 0.50
C TRP A 145 3.59 2.06 1.45
N GLY A 146 3.44 0.84 0.96
CA GLY A 146 3.73 -0.38 1.69
C GLY A 146 4.77 -1.24 0.95
N GLY A 147 5.60 -1.97 1.71
CA GLY A 147 6.53 -2.95 1.18
C GLY A 147 7.87 -2.99 1.88
N THR A 148 8.68 -4.01 1.57
CA THR A 148 10.06 -4.14 2.07
C THR A 148 10.93 -2.96 1.64
N SER A 149 10.63 -2.35 0.50
CA SER A 149 11.23 -1.08 0.04
C SER A 149 11.02 0.07 1.02
N MET A 150 9.88 0.13 1.72
CA MET A 150 9.57 1.15 2.72
C MET A 150 10.09 0.75 4.12
N ALA A 151 10.21 -0.54 4.41
CA ALA A 151 10.86 -1.03 5.63
C ALA A 151 12.38 -0.76 5.62
N THR A 152 13.03 -0.97 4.48
CA THR A 152 14.49 -0.82 4.30
C THR A 152 15.05 0.54 4.77
N PRO A 153 14.50 1.71 4.37
CA PRO A 153 15.01 3.01 4.81
C PRO A 153 14.85 3.26 6.32
N HIS A 154 13.87 2.62 6.99
CA HIS A 154 13.77 2.69 8.44
C HIS A 154 14.96 1.98 9.09
N VAL A 155 15.28 0.76 8.64
CA VAL A 155 16.38 -0.04 9.19
C VAL A 155 17.74 0.61 8.89
N SER A 156 17.97 1.10 7.66
CA SER A 156 19.21 1.80 7.32
C SER A 156 19.32 3.15 8.05
N GLY A 157 18.21 3.85 8.27
CA GLY A 157 18.16 5.06 9.09
C GLY A 157 18.56 4.80 10.55
N VAL A 158 18.06 3.72 11.16
CA VAL A 158 18.48 3.31 12.51
C VAL A 158 19.97 2.96 12.53
N ALA A 159 20.46 2.17 11.57
CA ALA A 159 21.87 1.82 11.50
C ALA A 159 22.76 3.08 11.39
N ALA A 160 22.38 4.04 10.54
CA ALA A 160 23.09 5.31 10.41
C ALA A 160 23.02 6.16 11.69
N LEU A 161 21.87 6.20 12.37
CA LEU A 161 21.70 6.89 13.64
C LEU A 161 22.64 6.31 14.71
N LEU A 162 22.67 4.99 14.87
CA LEU A 162 23.59 4.30 15.78
C LEU A 162 25.05 4.61 15.42
N TRP A 163 25.40 4.53 14.14
CA TRP A 163 26.77 4.81 13.69
C TRP A 163 27.16 6.28 13.94
N SER A 164 26.23 7.21 13.84
CA SER A 164 26.49 8.63 14.13
C SER A 164 26.79 8.90 15.60
N ALA A 165 26.24 8.10 16.52
CA ALA A 165 26.53 8.21 17.95
C ALA A 165 27.96 7.83 18.30
N ASN A 166 28.53 6.85 17.59
CA ASN A 166 29.94 6.50 17.70
C ASN A 166 30.50 5.93 16.38
N PRO A 167 31.20 6.75 15.58
CA PRO A 167 31.78 6.34 14.29
C PRO A 167 32.81 5.20 14.37
N LYS A 168 33.28 4.84 15.57
CA LYS A 168 34.24 3.74 15.77
C LYS A 168 33.58 2.37 15.87
N TRP A 169 32.27 2.29 16.07
CA TRP A 169 31.58 1.00 16.02
C TRP A 169 31.67 0.42 14.62
N THR A 170 31.86 -0.90 14.55
CA THR A 170 31.86 -1.61 13.27
C THR A 170 30.44 -1.87 12.81
N ASN A 171 30.27 -2.07 11.50
CA ASN A 171 29.00 -2.55 10.94
C ASN A 171 28.51 -3.85 11.60
N ALA A 172 29.42 -4.75 11.99
CA ALA A 172 29.09 -5.99 12.67
C ALA A 172 28.51 -5.75 14.08
N GLN A 173 29.08 -4.82 14.85
CA GLN A 173 28.56 -4.45 16.16
C GLN A 173 27.18 -3.81 16.04
N ILE A 174 27.00 -2.89 15.08
CA ILE A 174 25.70 -2.23 14.85
C ILE A 174 24.65 -3.25 14.43
N ARG A 175 24.97 -4.16 13.50
CA ARG A 175 24.07 -5.22 13.07
C ARG A 175 23.70 -6.14 14.23
N GLU A 176 24.67 -6.57 15.04
CA GLU A 176 24.43 -7.41 16.21
C GLU A 176 23.50 -6.71 17.20
N ALA A 177 23.78 -5.46 17.56
CA ALA A 177 22.94 -4.70 18.48
C ALA A 177 21.49 -4.63 18.00
N MET A 178 21.29 -4.27 16.72
CA MET A 178 19.96 -4.23 16.11
C MET A 178 19.24 -5.59 16.11
N VAL A 179 19.98 -6.70 15.98
CA VAL A 179 19.43 -8.06 16.01
C VAL A 179 19.09 -8.49 17.43
N MET A 180 20.01 -8.27 18.39
CA MET A 180 19.87 -8.73 19.77
C MET A 180 18.83 -7.95 20.57
N THR A 181 18.49 -6.74 20.13
CA THR A 181 17.49 -5.89 20.78
C THR A 181 16.23 -5.68 19.96
N ALA A 182 16.08 -6.41 18.85
CA ALA A 182 14.83 -6.36 18.10
C ALA A 182 13.68 -6.87 18.99
N MET A 183 12.54 -6.19 18.90
CA MET A 183 11.32 -6.65 19.54
C MET A 183 10.76 -7.80 18.72
N ASP A 184 10.83 -9.00 19.28
CA ASP A 184 10.38 -10.22 18.63
C ASP A 184 8.90 -10.13 18.20
N LEU A 185 8.61 -10.63 17.01
CA LEU A 185 7.28 -10.63 16.40
C LEU A 185 7.02 -12.02 15.80
N GLY A 186 5.84 -12.57 16.03
CA GLY A 186 5.49 -13.89 15.52
C GLY A 186 5.90 -15.00 16.49
N GLU A 187 6.61 -16.02 15.98
CA GLU A 187 7.12 -17.12 16.80
C GLU A 187 8.35 -16.67 17.61
N GLU A 188 8.52 -17.21 18.82
CA GLU A 188 9.65 -16.84 19.68
C GLU A 188 11.00 -17.13 18.99
N GLY A 189 11.85 -16.10 18.89
CA GLY A 189 13.20 -16.20 18.37
C GLY A 189 13.32 -15.71 16.93
N TRP A 190 14.09 -16.43 16.11
CA TRP A 190 14.19 -16.09 14.69
C TRP A 190 13.11 -16.82 13.91
N ASP A 191 12.38 -16.11 13.06
CA ASP A 191 11.37 -16.67 12.17
C ASP A 191 11.55 -16.19 10.71
N PRO A 192 11.02 -16.93 9.71
CA PRO A 192 11.21 -16.58 8.30
C PRO A 192 10.37 -15.37 7.84
N TYR A 193 9.41 -14.88 8.62
CA TYR A 193 8.53 -13.76 8.26
C TYR A 193 9.02 -12.42 8.84
N PHE A 194 9.46 -12.39 10.10
CA PHE A 194 9.91 -11.17 10.79
C PHE A 194 11.41 -11.17 11.12
N GLY A 195 12.13 -12.26 10.90
CA GLY A 195 13.55 -12.35 11.20
C GLY A 195 13.74 -12.36 12.71
N HIS A 196 14.42 -11.34 13.25
CA HIS A 196 14.52 -11.16 14.72
C HIS A 196 13.46 -10.18 15.26
N GLY A 197 12.54 -9.71 14.42
CA GLY A 197 11.47 -8.80 14.80
C GLY A 197 11.72 -7.33 14.47
N LEU A 198 11.01 -6.44 15.17
CA LEU A 198 10.98 -5.01 14.93
C LEU A 198 12.21 -4.31 15.52
N VAL A 199 13.00 -3.64 14.68
CA VAL A 199 14.17 -2.85 15.10
C VAL A 199 13.82 -1.82 16.19
N GLN A 200 14.59 -1.83 17.29
CA GLN A 200 14.45 -0.89 18.40
C GLN A 200 15.69 0.01 18.49
N ALA A 201 15.58 1.25 18.01
CA ALA A 201 16.73 2.16 17.93
C ALA A 201 17.33 2.50 19.31
N TYR A 202 16.49 2.70 20.31
CA TYR A 202 16.93 3.05 21.67
C TYR A 202 17.64 1.88 22.35
N ASP A 203 17.05 0.69 22.31
CA ASP A 203 17.65 -0.49 22.94
C ASP A 203 18.96 -0.89 22.27
N ALA A 204 19.04 -0.79 20.94
CA ALA A 204 20.26 -1.03 20.19
C ALA A 204 21.39 -0.06 20.58
N LEU A 205 21.06 1.22 20.81
CA LEU A 205 22.02 2.20 21.30
C LEU A 205 22.53 1.82 22.70
N LYS A 206 21.63 1.42 23.60
CA LYS A 206 22.00 0.97 24.95
C LYS A 206 22.88 -0.26 24.95
N TYR A 207 22.56 -1.24 24.11
CA TYR A 207 23.40 -2.42 23.91
C TYR A 207 24.83 -2.02 23.49
N LEU A 208 24.96 -1.10 22.53
CA LEU A 208 26.26 -0.65 22.02
C LEU A 208 27.04 0.20 23.04
N GLU A 209 26.37 0.99 23.89
CA GLU A 209 27.00 1.74 24.98
C GLU A 209 27.56 0.81 26.06
N ASP A 210 26.88 -0.30 26.33
CA ASP A 210 27.31 -1.31 27.31
C ASP A 210 28.45 -2.22 26.80
N LEU A 211 28.68 -2.27 25.48
CA LEU A 211 29.86 -2.91 24.90
C LEU A 211 31.12 -2.10 25.27
N LYS A 212 31.89 -2.60 26.25
CA LYS A 212 33.21 -2.03 26.58
C LYS A 212 34.07 -1.88 25.31
N PRO A 213 34.76 -0.74 25.09
CA PRO A 213 35.62 -0.56 23.93
C PRO A 213 36.64 -1.70 23.79
N GLY A 214 36.66 -2.39 22.65
CA GLY A 214 37.58 -3.49 22.35
C GLY A 214 37.07 -4.89 22.68
N GLN A 215 35.88 -5.07 23.22
CA GLN A 215 35.21 -6.38 23.25
C GLN A 215 34.32 -6.51 22.01
N GLY A 216 34.72 -7.38 21.09
CA GLY A 216 33.85 -7.81 19.99
C GLY A 216 32.60 -8.56 20.50
N PRO A 217 31.67 -8.88 19.59
CA PRO A 217 30.42 -9.58 19.89
C PRO A 217 30.57 -10.74 20.88
N LYS A 218 29.81 -10.74 21.97
CA LYS A 218 29.55 -11.98 22.73
C LYS A 218 28.33 -12.60 22.09
N GLY A 219 28.57 -13.55 21.19
CA GLY A 219 27.52 -14.33 20.54
C GLY A 219 26.48 -14.87 21.53
N PRO A 220 25.31 -15.29 21.04
CA PRO A 220 24.13 -15.53 21.85
C PRO A 220 24.46 -16.48 23.02
N LYS A 221 24.12 -16.04 24.23
CA LYS A 221 24.12 -16.94 25.40
C LYS A 221 22.96 -17.91 25.20
N LYS A 222 23.32 -19.16 24.91
CA LYS A 222 22.41 -20.31 24.97
C LYS A 222 21.81 -20.47 26.36
#